data_AF-A0AAE1BHJ8-F1
#
_entry.id   AF-A0AAE1BHJ8-F1
#
_cell.length_a   1.000
_cell.length_b   1.000
_cell.length_c   1.000
_cell.angle_alpha   90.00
_cell.angle_beta   90.00
_cell.angle_gamma   90.00
#
_symmetry.space_group_name_H-M   'P 1'
#
loop_
_entity.id
_entity.type
_entity.pdbx_description
1 polymer ?
#
loop_
_entity_poly.entity_id
_entity_poly.type
_entity_poly.pdbx_seq_one_letter_code
_entity_poly.pdbx_strand_id
1 'polypeptide(L)' 'MSAKNVVVSLELGHRATVRKQRVGTDMYTHDWEIYIHGVCGSRVDAFIEKVIFTLHKSFPKPRRGKCVKEGVKVCEKM' A
#
# COMPACT_ATOMS: atom_id res chain seq x y z
N MET A 1 15.36 13.36 34.76
CA MET A 1 15.17 12.29 33.76
C MET A 1 15.21 12.94 32.39
N SER A 2 16.09 12.50 31.49
CA SER A 2 16.18 13.05 30.12
C SER A 2 15.05 12.48 29.27
N ALA A 3 14.24 13.33 28.64
CA ALA A 3 13.18 12.91 27.74
C ALA A 3 13.79 12.41 26.42
N LYS A 4 13.42 11.20 25.99
CA LYS A 4 13.84 10.62 24.71
C LYS A 4 12.70 10.73 23.70
N ASN A 5 12.96 11.36 22.57
CA ASN A 5 12.04 11.46 21.45
C ASN A 5 12.55 10.58 20.30
N VAL A 6 11.63 9.84 19.67
CA VAL A 6 11.92 9.06 18.46
C VAL A 6 11.04 9.60 17.35
N VAL A 7 11.65 9.93 16.22
CA VAL A 7 10.97 10.40 15.02
C VAL A 7 11.25 9.42 13.90
N VAL A 8 10.21 9.00 13.19
CA VAL A 8 10.28 8.10 12.04
C VAL A 8 9.63 8.74 10.83
N SER A 9 10.20 8.51 9.66
CA SER A 9 9.69 9.02 8.40
C SER A 9 9.32 7.87 7.48
N LEU A 10 8.13 7.95 6.88
CA LEU A 10 7.58 6.96 5.96
C LEU A 10 7.18 7.64 4.66
N GLU A 11 7.37 6.95 3.55
CA GLU A 11 6.89 7.38 2.24
C GLU A 11 5.68 6.55 1.86
N LEU A 12 4.60 7.26 1.49
CA LEU A 12 3.37 6.68 1.00
C LEU A 12 3.21 7.09 -0.47
N GLY A 13 2.95 6.12 -1.33
CA GLY A 13 2.88 6.37 -2.76
C GLY A 13 1.86 5.49 -3.45
N HIS A 14 1.58 5.86 -4.70
CA HIS A 14 0.77 5.07 -5.60
C HIS A 14 1.29 5.21 -7.03
N ARG A 15 1.01 4.22 -7.86
CA ARG A 15 1.20 4.28 -9.30
C ARG A 15 -0.07 3.80 -9.96
N ALA A 16 -0.53 4.53 -10.97
CA ALA A 16 -1.66 4.13 -11.80
C ALA A 16 -1.26 4.15 -13.27
N THR A 17 -1.71 3.16 -14.02
CA THR A 17 -1.46 3.03 -15.45
C THR A 17 -2.78 2.76 -16.17
N VAL A 18 -3.06 3.57 -17.19
CA VAL A 18 -4.21 3.38 -18.06
C VAL A 18 -4.06 2.06 -18.80
N ARG A 19 -5.13 1.26 -18.81
CA ARG A 19 -5.13 -0.01 -19.55
C ARG A 19 -5.31 0.24 -21.04
N LYS A 20 -4.58 -0.56 -21.84
CA LYS A 20 -4.72 -0.55 -23.30
C LYS A 20 -6.05 -1.16 -23.77
N GLN A 21 -6.60 -2.10 -23.01
CA GLN A 21 -7.86 -2.76 -23.31
C GLN A 21 -8.66 -2.94 -22.02
N ARG A 22 -9.98 -2.74 -22.10
CA ARG A 22 -10.89 -3.03 -20.98
C ARG A 22 -11.02 -4.55 -20.88
N VAL A 23 -10.65 -5.12 -19.74
CA VAL A 23 -10.74 -6.57 -19.48
C VAL A 23 -11.88 -6.81 -18.49
N GLY A 24 -12.75 -7.77 -18.81
CA GLY A 24 -13.90 -8.16 -17.97
C GLY A 24 -15.16 -7.32 -18.17
N THR A 25 -16.28 -7.82 -17.65
CA THR A 25 -17.61 -7.18 -17.66
C THR A 25 -17.64 -5.87 -16.86
N ASP A 26 -16.73 -5.71 -15.90
CA ASP A 26 -16.72 -4.61 -14.92
C ASP A 26 -16.07 -3.30 -15.44
N MET A 27 -15.58 -3.28 -16.69
CA MET A 27 -15.07 -2.08 -17.38
C MET A 27 -13.96 -1.30 -16.64
N TYR A 28 -13.09 -1.94 -15.85
CA TYR A 28 -11.99 -1.25 -15.20
C TYR A 28 -11.01 -0.62 -16.20
N THR A 29 -10.62 0.63 -15.96
CA THR A 29 -9.85 1.45 -16.91
C THR A 29 -8.37 1.60 -16.53
N HIS A 30 -8.02 1.33 -15.28
CA HIS A 30 -6.66 1.54 -14.77
C HIS A 30 -6.21 0.33 -13.95
N ASP A 31 -4.94 -0.05 -14.10
CA ASP A 31 -4.22 -0.81 -13.11
C ASP A 31 -3.57 0.16 -12.13
N TRP A 32 -3.63 -0.13 -10.85
CA TRP A 32 -3.01 0.73 -9.86
C TRP A 32 -2.40 -0.08 -8.72
N GLU A 33 -1.43 0.53 -8.06
CA GLU A 33 -0.77 0.00 -6.88
C GLU A 33 -0.59 1.11 -5.86
N ILE A 34 -0.75 0.78 -4.58
CA ILE A 34 -0.49 1.65 -3.44
C ILE A 34 0.54 0.96 -2.55
N TYR A 35 1.50 1.70 -2.03
CA TYR A 35 2.61 1.17 -1.26
C TYR A 35 3.01 2.11 -0.12
N ILE A 36 3.69 1.53 0.88
CA ILE A 36 4.34 2.26 1.95
C ILE A 36 5.75 1.70 2.09
N HIS A 37 6.76 2.56 2.18
CA HIS A 37 8.14 2.17 2.48
C HIS A 37 8.84 3.18 3.39
N GLY A 38 10.02 2.82 3.88
CA GLY A 38 10.87 3.76 4.61
C GLY A 38 11.53 4.74 3.66
N VAL A 39 11.77 5.96 4.14
CA VAL A 39 12.56 6.97 3.41
C VAL A 39 13.94 6.40 3.10
N CYS A 40 14.45 6.63 1.89
CA CYS A 40 15.76 6.14 1.42
C CYS A 40 15.97 4.62 1.62
N GLY A 41 14.91 3.82 1.52
CA GLY A 41 14.99 2.36 1.69
C GLY A 41 15.15 1.89 3.14
N SER A 42 14.85 2.75 4.12
CA SER A 42 14.90 2.40 5.54
C SER A 42 14.01 1.21 5.89
N ARG A 43 14.48 0.38 6.82
CA ARG A 43 13.80 -0.83 7.29
C ARG A 43 12.61 -0.51 8.19
N VAL A 44 11.41 -0.59 7.63
CA VAL A 44 10.15 -0.35 8.36
C VAL A 44 9.63 -1.58 9.12
N ASP A 45 10.14 -2.77 8.80
CA ASP A 45 9.79 -4.05 9.44
C ASP A 45 10.24 -4.12 10.91
N ALA A 46 11.15 -3.24 11.33
CA ALA A 46 11.63 -3.16 12.71
C ALA A 46 10.59 -2.57 13.68
N PHE A 47 9.64 -1.77 13.19
CA PHE A 47 8.68 -1.04 14.02
C PHE A 47 7.24 -1.05 13.50
N ILE A 48 7.01 -1.60 12.30
CA ILE A 48 5.65 -1.78 11.74
C ILE A 48 5.38 -3.28 11.60
N GLU A 49 4.36 -3.76 12.33
CA GLU A 49 3.91 -5.16 12.25
C GLU A 49 3.08 -5.40 10.97
N LYS A 50 2.09 -4.53 10.73
CA LYS A 50 1.10 -4.69 9.67
C LYS A 50 0.63 -3.35 9.16
N VAL A 51 0.31 -3.30 7.87
CA VAL A 51 -0.39 -2.18 7.24
C VAL A 51 -1.78 -2.62 6.80
N ILE A 52 -2.78 -1.78 7.05
CA ILE A 52 -4.17 -2.01 6.65
C ILE A 52 -4.56 -0.96 5.63
N PHE A 53 -4.88 -1.41 4.43
CA PHE A 53 -5.42 -0.60 3.35
C PHE A 53 -6.94 -0.67 3.38
N THR A 54 -7.60 0.47 3.51
CA THR A 54 -9.06 0.59 3.48
C THR A 54 -9.47 1.12 2.10
N LEU A 55 -9.90 0.22 1.23
CA LEU A 55 -10.37 0.51 -0.12
C LEU A 55 -11.84 0.94 -0.12
N HIS A 56 -12.28 1.50 -1.23
CA HIS A 56 -13.70 1.83 -1.42
C HIS A 56 -14.56 0.56 -1.36
N LYS A 57 -15.79 0.69 -0.83
CA LYS A 57 -16.75 -0.41 -0.62
C LYS A 57 -17.16 -1.18 -1.89
N SER A 58 -16.93 -0.61 -3.07
CA SER A 58 -17.13 -1.31 -4.35
C SER A 58 -16.13 -2.45 -4.56
N PHE A 59 -14.98 -2.41 -3.88
CA PHE A 59 -13.97 -3.45 -4.00
C PHE A 59 -14.32 -4.64 -3.10
N PRO A 60 -14.14 -5.87 -3.60
CA PRO A 60 -14.29 -7.06 -2.78
C PRO A 60 -13.22 -7.04 -1.67
N LYS A 61 -13.65 -7.36 -0.45
CA LYS A 61 -12.79 -7.34 0.75
C LYS A 61 -12.04 -6.01 0.89
N PRO A 62 -12.76 -4.89 1.10
CA PRO A 62 -12.18 -3.55 1.01
C PRO A 62 -11.11 -3.28 2.07
N ARG A 63 -11.12 -4.00 3.20
CA ARG A 63 -10.09 -3.91 4.23
C ARG A 63 -9.01 -4.98 4.00
N ARG A 64 -7.86 -4.58 3.45
CA ARG A 64 -6.75 -5.48 3.10
C ARG A 64 -5.57 -5.31 4.04
N GLY A 65 -5.17 -6.38 4.72
CA GLY A 65 -4.02 -6.38 5.62
C GLY A 65 -2.77 -6.97 4.97
N LYS A 66 -1.63 -6.30 5.06
CA LYS A 66 -0.33 -6.81 4.60
C LYS A 66 0.69 -6.82 5.73
N CYS A 67 1.29 -7.98 5.97
CA CYS A 67 2.41 -8.13 6.91
C CYS A 67 3.65 -7.48 6.31
N VAL A 68 4.37 -6.67 7.08
CA VAL A 68 5.52 -5.91 6.55
C VAL A 68 6.67 -6.84 6.12
N LYS A 69 6.82 -7.97 6.80
CA LYS A 69 7.79 -9.04 6.46
C LYS A 69 7.57 -9.64 5.06
N GLU A 70 6.37 -9.52 4.51
CA GLU A 70 6.00 -10.05 3.19
C GLU A 70 5.99 -8.96 2.10
N GLY A 71 6.34 -7.71 2.47
CA GLY A 71 6.29 -6.54 1.60
C GLY A 71 4.97 -5.77 1.70
N VAL A 72 5.08 -4.44 1.85
CA VAL A 72 3.92 -3.54 1.98
C VAL A 72 3.55 -2.93 0.63
N LYS A 73 2.88 -3.74 -0.18
CA LYS A 73 2.35 -3.30 -1.47
C LYS A 73 0.99 -3.95 -1.73
N VAL A 74 0.01 -3.15 -2.13
CA VAL A 74 -1.26 -3.64 -2.67
C VAL A 74 -1.28 -3.28 -4.15
N CYS A 75 -1.17 -4.29 -4.99
CA CYS A 75 -1.39 -4.16 -6.43
C CYS A 75 -2.83 -4.57 -6.74
N GLU A 76 -3.56 -3.71 -7.44
CA GLU A 76 -4.84 -4.06 -8.07
C GLU A 76 -4.57 -4.33 -9.56
N LYS A 77 -4.65 -5.61 -9.93
CA LYS A 77 -4.78 -6.06 -11.31
C LYS A 77 -6.11 -6.81 -11.39
N MET A 78 -7.14 -6.17 -11.94
CA MET A 78 -8.49 -6.73 -12.04
C MET A 78 -8.92 -7.04 -13.47
#